data_AF-A0A6G0A1F1-F1
#
_entry.id   AF-A0A6G0A1F1-F1
#
_cell.length_a   1.000
_cell.length_b   1.000
_cell.length_c   1.000
_cell.angle_alpha   90.00
_cell.angle_beta   90.00
_cell.angle_gamma   90.00
#
_symmetry.space_group_name_H-M   'P 1'
#
loop_
_entity.id
_entity.type
_entity.pdbx_description
1 polymer ?
#
loop_
_entity_poly.entity_id
_entity_poly.type
_entity_poly.pdbx_seq_one_letter_code
_entity_poly.pdbx_strand_id
1 'polypeptide(L)' 'MSTRNKKMTRQEEYDYYAKAENQQPQGPPRRRGKLTEIVPVRFPEDTLDKVRDRAEADDRSISSWIRRAVEHELARDTR' A
#
# COMPACT_ATOMS: atom_id res chain seq x y z
N MET A 1 -18.51 -26.30 6.78
CA MET A 1 -19.70 -25.49 6.42
C MET A 1 -19.33 -24.03 6.60
N SER A 2 -19.09 -23.29 5.51
CA SER A 2 -18.79 -21.85 5.59
C SER A 2 -20.11 -21.10 5.76
N THR A 3 -20.33 -20.53 6.94
CA THR A 3 -21.56 -19.80 7.28
C THR A 3 -21.62 -18.49 6.50
N ARG A 4 -22.76 -18.21 5.86
CA ARG A 4 -23.03 -16.93 5.21
C ARG A 4 -22.87 -15.80 6.23
N ASN A 5 -21.93 -14.89 5.98
CA ASN A 5 -21.73 -13.70 6.81
C ASN A 5 -22.99 -12.82 6.71
N LYS A 6 -23.85 -12.88 7.74
CA LYS A 6 -24.94 -11.92 7.91
C LYS A 6 -24.29 -10.55 8.13
N LYS A 7 -24.64 -9.55 7.32
CA LYS A 7 -24.18 -8.17 7.57
C LYS A 7 -24.76 -7.72 8.91
N MET A 8 -23.92 -7.57 9.91
CA MET A 8 -24.28 -6.99 11.20
C MET A 8 -24.37 -5.47 11.08
N THR A 9 -25.25 -4.87 11.87
CA THR A 9 -25.22 -3.42 12.12
C THR A 9 -24.02 -3.08 13.00
N ARG A 10 -23.60 -1.81 13.02
CA ARG A 10 -22.46 -1.35 13.81
C ARG A 10 -22.60 -1.67 15.31
N GLN A 11 -23.81 -1.61 15.85
CA GLN A 11 -24.07 -1.94 17.26
C GLN A 11 -23.94 -3.45 17.51
N GLU A 12 -24.48 -4.28 16.62
CA GLU A 12 -24.34 -5.74 16.71
C GLU A 12 -22.89 -6.18 16.61
N GLU A 13 -22.06 -5.53 15.78
CA GLU A 13 -20.61 -5.78 15.73
C GLU A 13 -19.93 -5.43 17.05
N TYR A 14 -20.28 -4.29 17.66
CA TYR A 14 -19.73 -3.89 18.95
C TYR A 14 -20.08 -4.90 20.04
N ASP A 15 -21.35 -5.30 20.13
CA ASP A 15 -21.84 -6.27 21.12
C ASP A 15 -21.24 -7.68 20.88
N TYR A 16 -21.00 -8.04 19.61
CA TYR A 16 -20.36 -9.29 19.23
C TYR A 16 -18.91 -9.35 19.73
N TYR A 17 -18.12 -8.28 19.54
CA TYR A 17 -16.73 -8.23 19.98
C TYR A 17 -16.54 -7.90 21.46
N ALA A 18 -17.60 -7.50 22.18
CA ALA A 18 -17.58 -7.36 23.64
C ALA A 18 -17.32 -8.70 24.36
N LYS A 19 -17.60 -9.83 23.71
CA LYS A 19 -17.33 -11.18 24.23
C LYS A 19 -15.88 -11.59 23.91
N ALA A 20 -15.11 -11.95 24.94
CA ALA A 20 -13.69 -12.32 24.81
C ALA A 20 -13.45 -13.48 23.82
N GLU A 21 -14.39 -14.42 23.73
CA GLU A 21 -14.35 -15.56 22.79
C GLU A 21 -14.30 -15.11 21.32
N ASN A 22 -14.91 -13.97 21.01
CA ASN A 22 -14.98 -13.42 19.65
C ASN A 22 -13.78 -12.52 19.31
N GLN A 23 -12.85 -12.31 20.24
CA GLN A 23 -11.63 -11.52 20.01
C GLN A 23 -10.45 -12.38 19.53
N GLN A 24 -10.67 -13.67 19.27
CA GLN A 24 -9.65 -14.54 18.71
C GLN A 24 -9.45 -14.23 17.21
N PRO A 25 -8.24 -13.87 16.78
CA PRO A 25 -7.95 -13.65 15.37
C PRO A 25 -8.31 -14.87 14.54
N GLN A 26 -8.95 -14.64 13.39
CA GLN A 26 -9.23 -15.74 12.48
C GLN A 26 -7.95 -16.21 11.81
N GLY A 27 -7.47 -17.38 12.24
CA GLY A 27 -6.35 -18.08 11.63
C GLY A 27 -4.97 -17.55 12.05
N PRO A 28 -3.90 -18.15 11.50
CA PRO A 28 -2.54 -17.78 11.84
C PRO A 28 -2.22 -16.35 11.35
N PRO A 29 -1.33 -15.62 12.06
CA PRO A 29 -0.93 -14.29 11.66
C PRO A 29 -0.32 -14.30 10.25
N ARG A 30 -0.88 -13.48 9.36
CA ARG A 30 -0.31 -13.28 8.03
C ARG A 30 0.91 -12.37 8.15
N ARG A 31 2.10 -12.92 7.89
CA ARG A 31 3.31 -12.11 7.78
C ARG A 31 3.27 -11.35 6.46
N ARG A 32 3.20 -10.02 6.52
CA ARG A 32 3.46 -9.18 5.35
C ARG A 32 4.95 -9.29 5.01
N GLY A 33 5.30 -9.25 3.71
CA GLY A 33 6.70 -9.24 3.29
C GLY A 33 7.48 -8.08 3.92
N LYS A 34 8.82 -8.19 3.97
CA LYS A 34 9.65 -7.07 4.44
C LYS A 34 9.33 -5.82 3.61
N LEU A 35 9.15 -4.69 4.28
CA LEU A 35 9.06 -3.40 3.60
C LEU A 35 10.36 -3.18 2.81
N THR A 36 10.24 -2.62 1.61
CA THR A 36 11.40 -2.16 0.85
C THR A 36 12.20 -1.15 1.68
N GLU A 37 13.52 -1.24 1.58
CA GLU A 37 14.43 -0.26 2.17
C GLU A 37 14.10 1.16 1.68
N ILE A 38 14.07 2.12 2.60
CA ILE A 38 13.81 3.53 2.27
C ILE A 38 15.15 4.19 1.96
N VAL A 39 15.35 4.55 0.69
CA VAL A 39 16.51 5.32 0.24
C VAL A 39 16.12 6.80 0.13
N PRO A 40 16.63 7.70 0.98
CA PRO A 40 16.32 9.13 0.89
C PRO A 40 17.03 9.76 -0.32
N VAL A 41 16.26 10.29 -1.25
CA VAL A 41 16.75 11.07 -2.40
C VAL A 41 16.38 12.54 -2.20
N ARG A 42 17.35 13.44 -2.40
CA ARG A 42 17.13 14.89 -2.34
C ARG A 42 17.01 15.42 -3.76
N PHE A 43 15.86 16.00 -4.08
CA PHE A 43 15.65 16.74 -5.32
C PHE A 43 15.63 18.25 -5.02
N PRO A 44 16.14 19.07 -5.95
CA PRO A 44 15.77 20.48 -6.01
C PRO A 44 14.24 20.64 -6.06
N GLU A 45 13.70 21.71 -5.48
CA GLU A 45 12.24 21.93 -5.39
C GLU A 45 11.58 21.94 -6.77
N ASP A 46 12.18 22.65 -7.73
CA ASP A 46 11.69 22.74 -9.11
C ASP A 46 11.64 21.38 -9.82
N THR A 47 12.55 20.48 -9.45
CA THR A 47 12.59 19.11 -9.96
C THR A 47 11.50 18.27 -9.31
N LEU A 48 11.28 18.45 -8.00
CA LEU A 48 10.26 17.75 -7.25
C LEU A 48 8.85 18.10 -7.77
N ASP A 49 8.62 19.37 -8.11
CA ASP A 49 7.35 19.83 -8.70
C ASP A 49 7.09 19.17 -10.05
N LYS A 50 8.10 19.16 -10.94
CA LYS A 50 7.99 18.46 -12.23
C LYS A 50 7.70 16.98 -12.06
N VAL A 51 8.30 16.32 -11.07
CA VAL A 51 8.02 14.91 -10.77
C VAL A 51 6.58 14.71 -10.31
N ARG A 52 6.03 15.63 -9.50
CA ARG A 52 4.61 15.58 -9.08
C ARG A 52 3.69 15.69 -10.29
N ASP A 53 3.91 16.70 -11.13
CA ASP A 53 3.08 16.94 -12.32
C ASP A 53 3.06 15.73 -13.26
N ARG A 54 4.22 15.09 -13.46
CA ARG A 54 4.32 13.88 -14.31
C ARG A 54 3.67 12.66 -13.68
N ALA A 55 3.81 12.48 -12.37
CA ALA A 55 3.16 11.39 -11.67
C ALA A 55 1.62 11.52 -11.71
N GLU A 56 1.11 12.73 -11.55
CA GLU A 56 -0.32 13.04 -11.67
C GLU A 56 -0.84 12.80 -13.09
N ALA A 57 -0.12 13.29 -14.11
CA ALA A 57 -0.49 13.07 -15.52
C ALA A 57 -0.57 11.58 -15.90
N ASP A 58 0.23 10.73 -15.24
CA ASP A 58 0.25 9.28 -15.47
C ASP A 58 -0.69 8.47 -14.55
N ASP A 59 -1.51 9.13 -13.72
CA ASP A 59 -2.38 8.55 -12.68
C ASP A 59 -1.62 7.59 -11.75
N ARG A 60 -0.46 8.04 -11.26
CA ARG A 60 0.46 7.24 -10.44
C ARG A 60 0.88 7.99 -9.18
N SER A 61 1.27 7.21 -8.18
CA SER A 61 2.04 7.77 -7.05
C SER A 61 3.43 8.18 -7.51
N ILE A 62 4.00 9.22 -6.87
CA ILE A 62 5.37 9.69 -7.09
C ILE A 62 6.38 8.52 -7.02
N SER A 63 6.25 7.66 -6.02
CA SER A 63 7.17 6.54 -5.84
C SER A 63 7.05 5.48 -6.94
N SER A 64 5.83 5.22 -7.44
CA SER A 64 5.63 4.33 -8.59
C SER A 64 6.20 4.94 -9.87
N TRP A 65 6.02 6.25 -10.07
CA TRP A 65 6.52 6.97 -11.22
C TRP A 65 8.06 6.98 -11.26
N ILE A 66 8.71 7.34 -10.14
CA ILE A 66 10.18 7.36 -10.04
C ILE A 66 10.77 5.98 -10.30
N ARG A 67 10.23 4.91 -9.69
CA ARG A 67 10.74 3.55 -9.91
C ARG A 67 10.71 3.17 -11.38
N ARG A 68 9.58 3.43 -12.05
CA ARG A 68 9.42 3.16 -13.48
C ARG A 68 10.40 3.96 -14.33
N ALA A 69 10.60 5.24 -14.01
CA ALA A 69 11.55 6.10 -14.72
C ALA A 69 12.99 5.56 -14.60
N VAL A 70 13.39 5.15 -13.39
CA VAL A 70 14.72 4.54 -13.12
C VAL A 70 14.87 3.21 -13.85
N GLU A 71 13.89 2.31 -13.75
CA GLU A 71 13.91 1.01 -14.46
C GLU A 71 14.07 1.18 -15.98
N HIS A 72 13.36 2.15 -16.55
CA HIS A 72 13.42 2.45 -17.97
C HIS A 72 14.78 3.03 -18.39
N GLU A 73 15.41 3.88 -17.56
CA GLU A 73 16.74 4.41 -17.85
C GLU A 73 17.81 3.30 -17.78
N LEU A 74 17.78 2.47 -16.73
CA LEU A 74 18.71 1.33 -16.59
C LEU A 74 18.57 0.32 -17.74
N ALA A 75 17.34 0.13 -18.25
CA ALA A 75 17.11 -0.74 -19.40
C ALA A 75 17.66 -0.16 -20.73
N ARG A 76 17.80 1.16 -20.84
CA ARG A 76 18.40 1.82 -22.01
C ARG A 76 19.92 1.70 -22.00
N ASP A 77 20.54 1.84 -20.84
CA ASP A 77 22.00 1.73 -20.67
C ASP A 77 22.55 0.31 -20.91
N THR A 78 21.69 -0.69 -20.85
CA THR A 78 22.07 -2.10 -21.05
C THR A 78 21.97 -2.54 -22.54
N ARG A 79 21.63 -1.63 -23.46
CA ARG A 79 21.57 -1.88 -24.91
C ARG A 79 22.79 -1.31 -25.64
#